data_AF-A0A0S8JH20-F1
#
_entry.id   AF-A0A0S8JH20-F1
#
_cell.length_a   1.000
_cell.length_b   1.000
_cell.length_c   1.000
_cell.angle_alpha   90.00
_cell.angle_beta   90.00
_cell.angle_gamma   90.00
#
_symmetry.space_group_name_H-M   'P 1'
#
loop_
_entity.id
_entity.type
_entity.pdbx_description
1 polymer ?
#
loop_
_entity_poly.entity_id
_entity_poly.type
_entity_poly.pdbx_seq_one_letter_code
_entity_poly.pdbx_strand_id
1 'polypeptide(L)'
;MCCNHLNRRDFLSLTAGAMAGASLASPSVLAAAGKARWDPDRWDPDRPLVRTGQTLRVQPILMYGTSQKRPTTSYKSWGGIQTEQGASEEVNRIAKELKSLAAAAEFPMQILPVIKIKSAQEAAEARAGDHDVVTIYPATVVFVRHRSGPIYYWYEALSVKYLSTAEELERERVSVYDVVVDDYQELLWRLRALYGVKNFIGARIVALGGPGGKYAPDAPKYAREQHKIEIIEVGYGDLTQRTRSAMADSTTVSRAERWAEQYLSLPNTTLMTDKQFVVNAFLLYGIAKDWMSENNAPAFTIRNCMSTLLPGVSDLELTQ
;
A
#
# COMPACT_ATOMS: atom_id res chain seq x y z
N MET A 1 -9.63 -34.95 -13.89
CA MET A 1 -8.50 -34.62 -12.99
C MET A 1 -7.64 -33.58 -13.69
N CYS A 2 -7.77 -32.30 -13.30
CA CYS A 2 -6.87 -31.20 -13.63
C CYS A 2 -7.30 -30.05 -12.70
N CYS A 3 -6.79 -30.07 -11.47
CA CYS A 3 -7.05 -29.06 -10.46
C CYS A 3 -5.84 -28.11 -10.45
N ASN A 4 -5.97 -26.93 -11.05
CA ASN A 4 -5.03 -25.83 -10.89
C ASN A 4 -5.84 -24.60 -10.47
N HIS A 5 -6.02 -24.42 -9.18
CA HIS A 5 -6.77 -23.30 -8.62
C HIS A 5 -5.92 -22.58 -7.57
N LEU A 6 -5.42 -21.40 -7.97
CA LEU A 6 -4.59 -20.50 -7.15
C LEU A 6 -5.48 -19.73 -6.14
N ASN A 7 -5.13 -19.79 -4.87
CA ASN A 7 -5.87 -19.23 -3.72
C ASN A 7 -5.30 -17.88 -3.22
N ARG A 8 -5.88 -17.30 -2.15
CA ARG A 8 -5.48 -16.00 -1.54
C ARG A 8 -4.00 -15.93 -1.10
N ARG A 9 -3.37 -17.05 -0.73
CA ARG A 9 -1.92 -17.12 -0.44
C ARG A 9 -1.09 -17.23 -1.70
N ASP A 10 -1.63 -17.83 -2.75
CA ASP A 10 -1.00 -17.84 -4.07
C ASP A 10 -1.03 -16.46 -4.72
N PHE A 11 -2.06 -15.66 -4.44
CA PHE A 11 -2.11 -14.24 -4.81
C PHE A 11 -1.01 -13.42 -4.12
N LEU A 12 -0.75 -13.68 -2.83
CA LEU A 12 0.35 -13.03 -2.08
C LEU A 12 1.75 -13.56 -2.46
N SER A 13 1.86 -14.78 -2.98
CA SER A 13 3.13 -15.36 -3.44
C SER A 13 3.43 -15.08 -4.93
N LEU A 14 2.41 -14.89 -5.79
CA LEU A 14 2.59 -14.47 -7.19
C LEU A 14 3.02 -13.01 -7.32
N THR A 15 2.57 -12.11 -6.43
CA THR A 15 3.13 -10.74 -6.34
C THR A 15 4.58 -10.73 -5.85
N ALA A 16 5.03 -11.76 -5.14
CA ALA A 16 6.44 -11.94 -4.78
C ALA A 16 7.27 -12.62 -5.90
N GLY A 17 6.63 -13.35 -6.81
CA GLY A 17 7.29 -14.09 -7.91
C GLY A 17 7.50 -13.31 -9.21
N ALA A 18 6.89 -12.13 -9.37
CA ALA A 18 7.02 -11.30 -10.58
C ALA A 18 8.13 -10.23 -10.52
N MET A 19 9.04 -10.30 -9.55
CA MET A 19 10.23 -9.41 -9.47
C MET A 19 11.52 -10.04 -10.03
N ALA A 20 11.44 -11.21 -10.66
CA ALA A 20 12.59 -11.84 -11.31
C ALA A 20 12.58 -11.57 -12.83
N GLY A 21 12.98 -10.35 -13.22
CA GLY A 21 13.40 -10.08 -14.60
C GLY A 21 12.82 -8.82 -15.22
N ALA A 22 13.53 -7.70 -15.04
CA ALA A 22 13.94 -6.77 -16.10
C ALA A 22 14.30 -5.39 -15.50
N SER A 23 15.56 -5.22 -15.12
CA SER A 23 16.26 -3.94 -15.29
C SER A 23 17.76 -4.15 -15.11
N LEU A 24 18.40 -4.73 -16.14
CA LEU A 24 19.78 -4.42 -16.45
C LEU A 24 19.79 -3.00 -17.03
N ALA A 25 19.92 -2.00 -16.16
CA ALA A 25 20.37 -0.67 -16.55
C ALA A 25 21.71 -0.44 -15.85
N SER A 26 22.76 -0.35 -16.67
CA SER A 26 24.14 -0.10 -16.24
C SER A 26 24.28 1.17 -15.39
N PRO A 27 25.25 1.21 -14.46
CA PRO A 27 25.49 2.36 -13.59
C PRO A 27 26.07 3.50 -14.42
N SER A 28 25.23 4.47 -14.76
CA SER A 28 25.68 5.74 -15.28
C SER A 28 26.13 6.59 -14.10
N VAL A 29 27.42 6.48 -13.76
CA VAL A 29 28.13 7.47 -12.95
C VAL A 29 28.13 8.77 -13.74
N LEU A 30 27.16 9.63 -13.47
CA LEU A 30 27.09 10.99 -14.02
C LEU A 30 26.88 11.97 -12.87
N ALA A 31 28.00 12.61 -12.54
CA ALA A 31 28.12 13.93 -11.94
C ALA A 31 27.22 14.22 -10.72
N ALA A 32 27.77 13.97 -9.54
CA ALA A 32 27.41 14.70 -8.33
C ALA A 32 27.84 16.19 -8.48
N ALA A 33 27.11 16.94 -9.30
CA ALA A 33 26.99 18.38 -9.09
C ALA A 33 26.16 18.55 -7.81
N GLY A 34 26.76 19.17 -6.80
CA GLY A 34 26.25 19.23 -5.42
C GLY A 34 24.81 19.70 -5.30
N LYS A 35 23.87 18.75 -5.29
CA LYS A 35 22.58 18.96 -4.64
C LYS A 35 22.87 19.01 -3.14
N ALA A 36 22.50 20.11 -2.49
CA ALA A 36 22.52 20.19 -1.04
C ALA A 36 21.88 18.92 -0.49
N ARG A 37 22.60 18.22 0.39
CA ARG A 37 22.26 16.86 0.84
C ARG A 37 20.80 16.75 1.28
N TRP A 38 20.29 17.81 1.92
CA TRP A 38 18.92 17.90 2.44
C TRP A 38 18.16 19.11 1.87
N ASP A 39 17.21 18.82 0.97
CA ASP A 39 16.26 19.78 0.40
C ASP A 39 15.46 20.49 1.52
N PRO A 40 15.24 21.83 1.46
CA PRO A 40 14.34 22.53 2.36
C PRO A 40 13.01 21.84 2.63
N ASP A 41 12.39 21.30 1.58
CA ASP A 41 11.04 20.75 1.61
C ASP A 41 11.01 19.31 2.14
N ARG A 42 12.16 18.74 2.51
CA ARG A 42 12.25 17.36 3.00
C ARG A 42 11.55 17.17 4.34
N TRP A 43 11.56 18.18 5.18
CA TRP A 43 10.77 18.23 6.41
C TRP A 43 9.92 19.50 6.41
N ASP A 44 8.62 19.30 6.49
CA ASP A 44 7.62 20.37 6.53
C ASP A 44 6.47 19.88 7.43
N PRO A 45 6.24 20.49 8.60
CA PRO A 45 5.21 20.08 9.54
C PRO A 45 3.80 20.43 9.06
N ASP A 46 3.65 21.32 8.07
CA ASP A 46 2.36 21.73 7.53
C ASP A 46 1.91 20.81 6.37
N ARG A 47 2.79 19.93 5.88
CA ARG A 47 2.47 18.95 4.84
C ARG A 47 1.94 17.65 5.46
N PRO A 48 1.01 16.96 4.76
CA PRO A 48 0.64 15.59 5.13
C PRO A 48 1.86 14.67 5.17
N LEU A 49 1.81 13.65 6.04
CA LEU A 49 2.84 12.62 6.08
C LEU A 49 3.05 12.00 4.69
N VAL A 50 4.32 11.85 4.32
CA VAL A 50 4.72 11.26 3.03
C VAL A 50 4.17 9.83 2.94
N ARG A 51 3.42 9.57 1.87
CA ARG A 51 2.93 8.22 1.54
C ARG A 51 3.92 7.55 0.61
N THR A 52 4.60 6.53 1.12
CA THR A 52 5.62 5.78 0.38
C THR A 52 5.11 4.46 -0.20
N GLY A 53 3.86 4.10 0.07
CA GLY A 53 3.26 2.87 -0.44
C GLY A 53 2.91 2.96 -1.93
N GLN A 54 3.11 1.86 -2.64
CA GLN A 54 2.67 1.62 -4.00
C GLN A 54 1.15 1.79 -4.14
N THR A 55 0.75 2.45 -5.23
CA THR A 55 -0.66 2.64 -5.61
C THR A 55 -1.41 1.32 -5.72
N LEU A 56 -2.60 1.23 -5.14
CA LEU A 56 -3.50 0.09 -5.30
C LEU A 56 -4.23 0.18 -6.65
N ARG A 57 -4.02 -0.77 -7.54
CA ARG A 57 -4.67 -0.87 -8.85
C ARG A 57 -5.88 -1.78 -8.75
N VAL A 58 -7.05 -1.18 -8.90
CA VAL A 58 -8.33 -1.88 -8.81
C VAL A 58 -8.87 -2.05 -10.22
N GLN A 59 -9.14 -3.30 -10.63
CA GLN A 59 -9.78 -3.68 -11.88
C GLN A 59 -11.28 -3.90 -11.64
N PRO A 60 -12.15 -2.96 -12.05
CA PRO A 60 -13.58 -3.17 -11.97
C PRO A 60 -14.03 -4.08 -13.12
N ILE A 61 -14.91 -5.03 -12.84
CA ILE A 61 -15.44 -5.94 -13.85
C ILE A 61 -16.96 -5.96 -13.74
N LEU A 62 -17.67 -5.62 -14.82
CA LEU A 62 -19.10 -5.86 -14.93
C LEU A 62 -19.34 -7.24 -15.53
N MET A 63 -19.85 -8.16 -14.71
CA MET A 63 -20.35 -9.46 -15.18
C MET A 63 -21.85 -9.36 -15.43
N TYR A 64 -22.27 -9.64 -16.66
CA TYR A 64 -23.66 -9.48 -17.08
C TYR A 64 -24.07 -10.54 -18.09
N GLY A 65 -25.38 -10.68 -18.29
CA GLY A 65 -25.97 -11.50 -19.33
C GLY A 65 -26.98 -10.70 -20.13
N THR A 66 -27.14 -11.03 -21.41
CA THR A 66 -28.19 -10.46 -22.27
C THR A 66 -29.16 -11.56 -22.64
N SER A 67 -30.40 -11.42 -22.21
CA SER A 67 -31.45 -12.40 -22.46
C SER A 67 -32.02 -12.26 -23.87
N GLN A 68 -32.14 -13.38 -24.58
CA GLN A 68 -32.82 -13.44 -25.88
C GLN A 68 -34.20 -14.08 -25.72
N LYS A 69 -35.22 -13.49 -26.36
CA LYS A 69 -36.60 -14.00 -26.31
C LYS A 69 -36.66 -15.42 -26.87
N ARG A 70 -37.26 -16.33 -26.10
CA ARG A 70 -37.51 -17.72 -26.51
C ARG A 70 -39.01 -18.02 -26.40
N PRO A 71 -39.62 -18.70 -27.39
CA PRO A 71 -41.01 -19.13 -27.30
C PRO A 71 -41.24 -20.05 -26.10
N THR A 72 -42.36 -19.83 -25.40
CA THR A 72 -42.92 -20.77 -24.42
C THR A 72 -41.98 -21.16 -23.26
N THR A 73 -40.99 -20.33 -22.93
CA THR A 73 -40.07 -20.54 -21.79
C THR A 73 -39.63 -19.23 -21.15
N SER A 74 -39.24 -19.28 -19.88
CA SER A 74 -38.63 -18.13 -19.21
C SER A 74 -37.26 -17.87 -19.82
N TYR A 75 -37.01 -16.63 -20.23
CA TYR A 75 -35.79 -16.25 -20.95
C TYR A 75 -35.10 -15.02 -20.38
N LYS A 76 -35.81 -14.19 -19.58
CA LYS A 76 -35.25 -13.01 -18.93
C LYS A 76 -34.69 -13.36 -17.56
N SER A 77 -33.48 -12.88 -17.27
CA SER A 77 -32.98 -12.83 -15.90
C SER A 77 -33.73 -11.73 -15.12
N TRP A 78 -33.81 -11.84 -13.80
CA TRP A 78 -34.42 -10.83 -12.94
C TRP A 78 -33.54 -9.58 -12.73
N GLY A 79 -32.29 -9.59 -13.19
CA GLY A 79 -31.39 -8.43 -13.08
C GLY A 79 -31.81 -7.24 -13.95
N GLY A 80 -31.45 -6.02 -13.56
CA GLY A 80 -31.83 -4.79 -14.29
C GLY A 80 -31.12 -4.59 -15.64
N ILE A 81 -30.03 -5.31 -15.91
CA ILE A 81 -29.25 -5.21 -17.16
C ILE A 81 -29.69 -6.31 -18.13
N GLN A 82 -30.36 -5.92 -19.22
CA GLN A 82 -30.93 -6.87 -20.19
C GLN A 82 -30.39 -6.67 -21.62
N THR A 83 -29.68 -5.58 -21.89
CA THR A 83 -29.19 -5.19 -23.22
C THR A 83 -27.72 -4.76 -23.16
N GLU A 84 -27.05 -4.77 -24.31
CA GLU A 84 -25.69 -4.23 -24.46
C GLU A 84 -25.60 -2.74 -24.12
N GLN A 85 -26.65 -1.98 -24.49
CA GLN A 85 -26.73 -0.58 -24.17
C GLN A 85 -26.80 -0.38 -22.65
N GLY A 86 -27.67 -1.11 -21.96
CA GLY A 86 -27.78 -1.04 -20.50
C GLY A 86 -26.49 -1.45 -19.80
N ALA A 87 -25.75 -2.43 -20.32
CA ALA A 87 -24.44 -2.79 -19.80
C ALA A 87 -23.40 -1.68 -19.98
N SER A 88 -23.44 -0.97 -21.12
CA SER A 88 -22.56 0.16 -21.38
C SER A 88 -22.90 1.38 -20.50
N GLU A 89 -24.19 1.64 -20.27
CA GLU A 89 -24.66 2.67 -19.32
C GLU A 89 -24.20 2.34 -17.90
N GLU A 90 -24.27 1.09 -17.50
CA GLU A 90 -23.81 0.64 -16.18
C GLU A 90 -22.29 0.75 -16.01
N VAL A 91 -21.52 0.39 -17.03
CA VAL A 91 -20.06 0.61 -17.06
C VAL A 91 -19.72 2.08 -16.76
N ASN A 92 -20.42 3.01 -17.42
CA ASN A 92 -20.20 4.44 -17.22
C ASN A 92 -20.57 4.88 -15.80
N ARG A 93 -21.64 4.32 -15.23
CA ARG A 93 -22.06 4.57 -13.84
C ARG A 93 -21.00 4.10 -12.85
N ILE A 94 -20.57 2.83 -12.96
CA ILE A 94 -19.52 2.23 -12.12
C ILE A 94 -18.23 3.05 -12.19
N ALA A 95 -17.81 3.43 -13.40
CA ALA A 95 -16.61 4.24 -13.59
C ALA A 95 -16.69 5.59 -12.85
N LYS A 96 -17.84 6.27 -12.93
CA LYS A 96 -18.06 7.55 -12.23
C LYS A 96 -18.06 7.39 -10.71
N GLU A 97 -18.73 6.37 -10.21
CA GLU A 97 -18.81 6.08 -8.77
C GLU A 97 -17.43 5.74 -8.20
N LEU A 98 -16.70 4.83 -8.84
CA LEU A 98 -15.35 4.44 -8.42
C LEU A 98 -14.33 5.58 -8.55
N LYS A 99 -14.48 6.46 -9.55
CA LYS A 99 -13.67 7.68 -9.63
C LYS A 99 -13.92 8.60 -8.43
N SER A 100 -15.18 8.72 -8.01
CA SER A 100 -15.55 9.52 -6.84
C SER A 100 -15.02 8.89 -5.54
N LEU A 101 -15.08 7.55 -5.45
CA LEU A 101 -14.49 6.78 -4.36
C LEU A 101 -12.97 7.00 -4.25
N ALA A 102 -12.26 6.92 -5.38
CA ALA A 102 -10.82 7.14 -5.43
C ALA A 102 -10.42 8.57 -5.05
N ALA A 103 -11.22 9.56 -5.44
CA ALA A 103 -10.98 10.95 -5.04
C ALA A 103 -11.17 11.19 -3.53
N ALA A 104 -12.04 10.40 -2.87
CA ALA A 104 -12.25 10.47 -1.44
C ALA A 104 -11.26 9.64 -0.61
N ALA A 105 -10.48 8.76 -1.25
CA ALA A 105 -9.58 7.84 -0.56
C ALA A 105 -8.36 8.56 0.02
N GLU A 106 -8.02 8.26 1.27
CA GLU A 106 -6.80 8.73 1.92
C GLU A 106 -5.58 7.83 1.66
N PHE A 107 -5.58 7.10 0.54
CA PHE A 107 -4.44 6.33 0.06
C PHE A 107 -4.40 6.34 -1.49
N PRO A 108 -3.22 6.18 -2.12
CA PRO A 108 -3.12 6.15 -3.57
C PRO A 108 -3.85 4.94 -4.15
N MET A 109 -4.85 5.21 -4.98
CA MET A 109 -5.65 4.19 -5.65
C MET A 109 -5.86 4.56 -7.12
N GLN A 110 -5.62 3.61 -8.01
CA GLN A 110 -5.88 3.73 -9.44
C GLN A 110 -7.03 2.80 -9.80
N ILE A 111 -8.11 3.38 -10.32
CA ILE A 111 -9.22 2.63 -10.89
C ILE A 111 -8.93 2.39 -12.36
N LEU A 112 -8.79 1.13 -12.77
CA LEU A 112 -8.62 0.74 -14.15
C LEU A 112 -9.97 0.80 -14.91
N PRO A 113 -9.96 0.82 -16.25
CA PRO A 113 -11.19 0.82 -17.04
C PRO A 113 -12.09 -0.37 -16.69
N VAL A 114 -13.40 -0.14 -16.55
CA VAL A 114 -14.36 -1.22 -16.24
C VAL A 114 -14.43 -2.19 -17.41
N ILE A 115 -14.18 -3.48 -17.17
CA ILE A 115 -14.25 -4.53 -18.19
C ILE A 115 -15.63 -5.18 -18.17
N LYS A 116 -16.21 -5.42 -19.35
CA LYS A 116 -17.45 -6.19 -19.52
C LYS A 116 -17.12 -7.66 -19.78
N ILE A 117 -17.72 -8.58 -19.04
CA ILE A 117 -17.56 -10.03 -19.26
C ILE A 117 -18.91 -10.75 -19.27
N LYS A 118 -18.98 -11.85 -20.04
CA LYS A 118 -20.15 -12.74 -20.15
C LYS A 118 -19.79 -14.22 -20.00
N SER A 119 -18.51 -14.57 -20.04
CA SER A 119 -18.04 -15.95 -20.06
C SER A 119 -16.93 -16.21 -19.04
N ALA A 120 -16.74 -17.48 -18.70
CA ALA A 120 -15.65 -17.91 -17.83
C ALA A 120 -14.26 -17.66 -18.45
N GLN A 121 -14.16 -17.72 -19.78
CA GLN A 121 -12.91 -17.42 -20.49
C GLN A 121 -12.54 -15.94 -20.33
N GLU A 122 -13.46 -15.02 -20.61
CA GLU A 122 -13.24 -13.59 -20.42
C GLU A 122 -12.92 -13.26 -18.95
N ALA A 123 -13.54 -13.96 -18.00
CA ALA A 123 -13.22 -13.83 -16.58
C ALA A 123 -11.77 -14.26 -16.26
N ALA A 124 -11.30 -15.35 -16.86
CA ALA A 124 -9.93 -15.83 -16.70
C ALA A 124 -8.91 -14.85 -17.30
N GLU A 125 -9.21 -14.31 -18.49
CA GLU A 125 -8.38 -13.29 -19.14
C GLU A 125 -8.31 -12.00 -18.32
N ALA A 126 -9.45 -11.51 -17.83
CA ALA A 126 -9.49 -10.32 -16.98
C ALA A 126 -8.76 -10.53 -15.64
N ARG A 127 -8.79 -11.75 -15.08
CA ARG A 127 -8.02 -12.11 -13.87
C ARG A 127 -6.52 -12.10 -14.11
N ALA A 128 -6.05 -12.49 -15.29
CA ALA A 128 -4.63 -12.52 -15.65
C ALA A 128 -4.05 -11.14 -15.96
N GLY A 129 -4.88 -10.10 -15.98
CA GLY A 129 -4.45 -8.72 -16.17
C GLY A 129 -3.53 -8.20 -15.05
N ASP A 130 -2.84 -7.12 -15.36
CA ASP A 130 -1.95 -6.43 -14.43
C ASP A 130 -2.75 -5.51 -13.49
N HIS A 131 -3.15 -6.05 -12.34
CA HIS A 131 -3.90 -5.37 -11.28
C HIS A 131 -3.60 -6.02 -9.91
N ASP A 132 -3.96 -5.31 -8.83
CA ASP A 132 -3.78 -5.81 -7.47
C ASP A 132 -5.09 -6.33 -6.85
N VAL A 133 -6.22 -5.82 -7.32
CA VAL A 133 -7.54 -6.18 -6.79
C VAL A 133 -8.51 -6.19 -7.93
N VAL A 134 -9.35 -7.21 -7.98
CA VAL A 134 -10.52 -7.23 -8.84
C VAL A 134 -11.73 -6.87 -7.99
N THR A 135 -12.54 -5.92 -8.47
CA THR A 135 -13.88 -5.65 -7.94
C THR A 135 -14.88 -5.99 -9.02
N ILE A 136 -15.53 -7.14 -8.93
CA ILE A 136 -16.56 -7.52 -9.89
C ILE A 136 -17.93 -7.06 -9.37
N TYR A 137 -18.74 -6.62 -10.31
CA TYR A 137 -20.13 -6.27 -10.19
C TYR A 137 -20.88 -7.40 -10.90
N PRO A 138 -21.44 -8.38 -10.18
CA PRO A 138 -21.57 -8.49 -8.72
C PRO A 138 -20.66 -9.52 -8.02
N ALA A 139 -19.31 -9.55 -8.13
CA ALA A 139 -18.48 -10.46 -7.33
C ALA A 139 -17.02 -10.05 -6.98
N THR A 140 -16.49 -10.50 -5.84
CA THR A 140 -15.13 -10.35 -5.24
C THR A 140 -14.67 -8.93 -4.86
N VAL A 141 -14.62 -8.66 -3.54
CA VAL A 141 -15.44 -7.58 -2.95
C VAL A 141 -16.76 -7.49 -3.73
N VAL A 142 -17.60 -8.49 -3.53
CA VAL A 142 -18.86 -8.70 -4.26
C VAL A 142 -19.74 -7.49 -4.00
N PHE A 143 -19.68 -6.49 -4.88
CA PHE A 143 -20.54 -5.33 -4.76
C PHE A 143 -21.88 -5.65 -5.41
N VAL A 144 -22.89 -5.87 -4.60
CA VAL A 144 -24.26 -6.05 -5.07
C VAL A 144 -25.04 -4.75 -4.92
N ARG A 145 -25.75 -4.32 -5.98
CA ARG A 145 -26.58 -3.11 -5.94
C ARG A 145 -27.95 -3.37 -5.32
N HIS A 146 -28.43 -2.36 -4.59
CA HIS A 146 -29.78 -2.34 -4.02
C HIS A 146 -30.52 -1.02 -4.37
N ARG A 147 -29.86 0.13 -4.22
CA ARG A 147 -30.40 1.50 -4.35
C ARG A 147 -29.59 2.42 -5.28
N SER A 148 -28.28 2.23 -5.43
CA SER A 148 -27.41 3.13 -6.20
C SER A 148 -27.52 3.00 -7.73
N GLY A 149 -28.19 1.95 -8.21
CA GLY A 149 -28.32 1.63 -9.63
C GLY A 149 -29.17 0.37 -9.88
N PRO A 150 -29.03 -0.29 -11.03
CA PRO A 150 -29.86 -1.46 -11.35
C PRO A 150 -29.63 -2.60 -10.35
N ILE A 151 -30.71 -3.20 -9.84
CA ILE A 151 -30.61 -4.37 -8.96
C ILE A 151 -30.00 -5.53 -9.76
N TYR A 152 -28.98 -6.17 -9.18
CA TYR A 152 -28.35 -7.34 -9.77
C TYR A 152 -29.06 -8.61 -9.28
N TYR A 153 -29.19 -9.62 -10.14
CA TYR A 153 -29.78 -10.92 -9.74
C TYR A 153 -29.10 -11.53 -8.51
N TRP A 154 -27.78 -11.32 -8.37
CA TRP A 154 -27.02 -11.82 -7.23
C TRP A 154 -27.34 -11.13 -5.90
N TYR A 155 -27.99 -9.95 -5.90
CA TYR A 155 -28.53 -9.38 -4.66
C TYR A 155 -29.55 -10.32 -4.00
N GLU A 156 -30.35 -11.03 -4.82
CA GLU A 156 -31.35 -12.00 -4.35
C GLU A 156 -30.78 -13.43 -4.29
N ALA A 157 -29.95 -13.81 -5.27
CA ALA A 157 -29.62 -15.21 -5.55
C ALA A 157 -28.14 -15.58 -5.33
N LEU A 158 -27.33 -14.72 -4.71
CA LEU A 158 -25.97 -15.08 -4.33
C LEU A 158 -26.00 -16.13 -3.20
N SER A 159 -25.90 -17.38 -3.63
CA SER A 159 -26.08 -18.55 -2.78
C SER A 159 -24.78 -18.97 -2.07
N VAL A 160 -24.92 -19.59 -0.90
CA VAL A 160 -23.87 -20.39 -0.22
C VAL A 160 -23.25 -21.48 -1.10
N LYS A 161 -23.87 -21.83 -2.23
CA LYS A 161 -23.22 -22.68 -3.25
C LYS A 161 -21.92 -22.07 -3.80
N TYR A 162 -21.85 -20.74 -3.84
CA TYR A 162 -20.70 -19.98 -4.33
C TYR A 162 -19.88 -19.34 -3.20
N LEU A 163 -20.47 -19.21 -2.00
CA LEU A 163 -19.86 -18.55 -0.86
C LEU A 163 -19.56 -19.54 0.27
N SER A 164 -18.34 -19.51 0.80
CA SER A 164 -18.02 -20.20 2.05
C SER A 164 -18.75 -19.55 3.24
N THR A 165 -19.22 -20.39 4.17
CA THR A 165 -19.77 -19.96 5.46
C THR A 165 -18.67 -19.99 6.52
N ALA A 166 -18.86 -19.30 7.65
CA ALA A 166 -17.82 -19.12 8.66
C ALA A 166 -17.29 -20.43 9.29
N GLU A 167 -18.11 -21.49 9.31
CA GLU A 167 -17.75 -22.82 9.84
C GLU A 167 -16.92 -23.65 8.84
N GLU A 168 -17.14 -23.43 7.54
CA GLU A 168 -16.39 -24.02 6.43
C GLU A 168 -15.58 -22.92 5.73
N LEU A 169 -14.68 -22.27 6.46
CA LEU A 169 -13.63 -21.46 5.83
C LEU A 169 -12.62 -22.38 5.10
N GLU A 170 -13.13 -23.17 4.14
CA GLU A 170 -12.36 -23.73 3.07
C GLU A 170 -11.69 -22.56 2.35
N ARG A 171 -10.37 -22.49 2.51
CA ARG A 171 -9.51 -21.33 2.17
C ARG A 171 -9.51 -20.94 0.69
N GLU A 172 -10.28 -21.64 -0.14
CA GLU A 172 -10.30 -21.56 -1.61
C GLU A 172 -11.54 -20.85 -2.17
N ARG A 173 -12.58 -20.61 -1.36
CA ARG A 173 -13.83 -19.97 -1.79
C ARG A 173 -13.97 -18.55 -1.25
N VAL A 174 -14.51 -17.66 -2.09
CA VAL A 174 -15.04 -16.34 -1.66
C VAL A 174 -16.03 -16.59 -0.54
N SER A 175 -15.98 -15.81 0.53
CA SER A 175 -16.85 -15.97 1.69
C SER A 175 -17.97 -14.94 1.71
N VAL A 176 -18.96 -15.15 2.58
CA VAL A 176 -19.98 -14.11 2.86
C VAL A 176 -19.38 -12.78 3.32
N TYR A 177 -18.19 -12.81 3.94
CA TYR A 177 -17.48 -11.61 4.36
C TYR A 177 -16.80 -10.87 3.22
N ASP A 178 -16.79 -11.41 2.02
CA ASP A 178 -16.28 -10.74 0.83
C ASP A 178 -17.39 -10.02 0.07
N VAL A 179 -18.63 -9.99 0.59
CA VAL A 179 -19.77 -9.29 0.00
C VAL A 179 -19.95 -7.90 0.60
N VAL A 180 -20.16 -6.92 -0.27
CA VAL A 180 -20.54 -5.54 0.04
C VAL A 180 -21.90 -5.27 -0.59
N VAL A 181 -22.88 -4.91 0.23
CA VAL A 181 -24.23 -4.65 -0.24
C VAL A 181 -24.44 -3.15 -0.36
N ASP A 182 -24.19 -2.65 -1.57
CA ASP A 182 -24.45 -1.28 -1.98
C ASP A 182 -23.92 -0.17 -1.05
N ASP A 183 -22.79 -0.42 -0.41
CA ASP A 183 -22.15 0.51 0.51
C ASP A 183 -20.72 0.82 0.05
N TYR A 184 -20.56 2.01 -0.53
CA TYR A 184 -19.26 2.48 -1.00
C TYR A 184 -18.28 2.81 0.14
N GLN A 185 -18.77 3.14 1.34
CA GLN A 185 -17.89 3.28 2.50
C GLN A 185 -17.38 1.92 2.96
N GLU A 186 -18.22 0.90 2.87
CA GLU A 186 -17.81 -0.49 3.12
C GLU A 186 -16.75 -0.95 2.10
N LEU A 187 -16.98 -0.68 0.82
CA LEU A 187 -15.99 -0.94 -0.24
C LEU A 187 -14.67 -0.19 0.03
N LEU A 188 -14.73 1.08 0.43
CA LEU A 188 -13.55 1.92 0.68
C LEU A 188 -12.65 1.34 1.77
N TRP A 189 -13.19 0.97 2.94
CA TRP A 189 -12.34 0.46 4.03
C TRP A 189 -11.75 -0.92 3.70
N ARG A 190 -12.44 -1.74 2.91
CA ARG A 190 -11.89 -3.02 2.41
C ARG A 190 -10.73 -2.80 1.45
N LEU A 191 -10.88 -1.84 0.52
CA LEU A 191 -9.78 -1.44 -0.37
C LEU A 191 -8.60 -0.83 0.41
N ARG A 192 -8.87 -0.06 1.48
CA ARG A 192 -7.84 0.44 2.42
C ARG A 192 -7.07 -0.71 3.06
N ALA A 193 -7.77 -1.75 3.52
CA ALA A 193 -7.12 -2.93 4.11
C ALA A 193 -6.24 -3.66 3.08
N LEU A 194 -6.71 -3.80 1.84
CA LEU A 194 -5.94 -4.41 0.75
C LEU A 194 -4.72 -3.56 0.36
N TYR A 195 -4.84 -2.23 0.34
CA TYR A 195 -3.70 -1.32 0.20
C TYR A 195 -2.65 -1.55 1.29
N GLY A 196 -3.09 -1.72 2.54
CA GLY A 196 -2.20 -2.04 3.66
C GLY A 196 -1.46 -3.37 3.45
N VAL A 197 -2.18 -4.43 3.06
CA VAL A 197 -1.57 -5.74 2.79
C VAL A 197 -0.57 -5.68 1.64
N LYS A 198 -0.94 -5.04 0.52
CA LYS A 198 -0.06 -4.86 -0.65
C LYS A 198 1.27 -4.21 -0.26
N ASN A 199 1.21 -3.19 0.59
CA ASN A 199 2.38 -2.40 0.97
C ASN A 199 3.15 -2.94 2.18
N PHE A 200 2.64 -3.98 2.81
CA PHE A 200 3.26 -4.63 3.96
C PHE A 200 4.05 -5.87 3.57
N ILE A 201 3.47 -6.75 2.76
CA ILE A 201 4.13 -7.98 2.33
C ILE A 201 5.25 -7.63 1.35
N GLY A 202 6.47 -8.14 1.60
CA GLY A 202 7.62 -7.81 0.77
C GLY A 202 8.23 -6.42 1.05
N ALA A 203 7.72 -5.68 2.03
CA ALA A 203 8.19 -4.33 2.32
C ALA A 203 9.67 -4.30 2.73
N ARG A 204 10.37 -3.23 2.35
CA ARG A 204 11.77 -2.96 2.75
C ARG A 204 11.80 -2.16 4.05
N ILE A 205 12.68 -2.54 4.97
CA ILE A 205 12.91 -1.80 6.21
C ILE A 205 14.41 -1.69 6.48
N VAL A 206 14.87 -0.47 6.74
CA VAL A 206 16.24 -0.24 7.23
C VAL A 206 16.27 -0.43 8.74
N ALA A 207 17.18 -1.26 9.24
CA ALA A 207 17.35 -1.59 10.65
C ALA A 207 18.74 -1.14 11.15
N LEU A 208 18.79 0.03 11.79
CA LEU A 208 19.99 0.54 12.44
C LEU A 208 20.32 -0.31 13.68
N GLY A 209 21.53 -0.87 13.71
CA GLY A 209 21.96 -1.80 14.75
C GLY A 209 21.44 -3.23 14.54
N GLY A 210 20.90 -3.52 13.35
CA GLY A 210 20.35 -4.84 12.99
C GLY A 210 18.94 -5.09 13.55
N PRO A 211 18.28 -6.17 13.09
CA PRO A 211 16.94 -6.49 13.54
C PRO A 211 16.92 -7.06 14.96
N GLY A 212 15.76 -6.97 15.60
CA GLY A 212 15.51 -7.59 16.89
C GLY A 212 14.03 -7.47 17.28
N GLY A 213 13.60 -8.31 18.22
CA GLY A 213 12.30 -8.19 18.88
C GLY A 213 12.49 -8.08 20.39
N LYS A 214 11.85 -7.10 21.02
CA LYS A 214 12.03 -6.79 22.45
C LYS A 214 11.66 -7.96 23.36
N TYR A 215 10.61 -8.70 23.01
CA TYR A 215 10.09 -9.86 23.76
C TYR A 215 9.86 -11.08 22.87
N ALA A 216 10.36 -11.03 21.63
CA ALA A 216 10.17 -12.05 20.61
C ALA A 216 11.46 -12.14 19.77
N PRO A 217 12.47 -12.90 20.24
CA PRO A 217 13.78 -12.95 19.58
C PRO A 217 13.70 -13.49 18.14
N ASP A 218 12.68 -14.29 17.84
CA ASP A 218 12.37 -14.86 16.53
C ASP A 218 11.54 -13.93 15.62
N ALA A 219 11.11 -12.77 16.10
CA ALA A 219 10.31 -11.83 15.29
C ALA A 219 10.94 -11.46 13.94
N PRO A 220 12.27 -11.22 13.82
CA PRO A 220 12.90 -10.98 12.52
C PRO A 220 12.81 -12.17 11.57
N LYS A 221 12.90 -13.39 12.09
CA LYS A 221 12.74 -14.62 11.31
C LYS A 221 11.32 -14.71 10.78
N TYR A 222 10.32 -14.51 11.64
CA TYR A 222 8.91 -14.52 11.26
C TYR A 222 8.59 -13.44 10.21
N ALA A 223 9.11 -12.21 10.39
CA ALA A 223 8.94 -11.12 9.44
C ALA A 223 9.48 -11.47 8.03
N ARG A 224 10.67 -12.08 7.95
CA ARG A 224 11.25 -12.54 6.68
C ARG A 224 10.49 -13.72 6.10
N GLU A 225 10.15 -14.73 6.90
CA GLU A 225 9.57 -15.98 6.40
C GLU A 225 8.08 -15.86 6.04
N GLN A 226 7.28 -15.21 6.89
CA GLN A 226 5.83 -15.14 6.73
C GLN A 226 5.38 -13.91 5.95
N HIS A 227 6.07 -12.79 6.14
CA HIS A 227 5.69 -11.51 5.53
C HIS A 227 6.63 -11.07 4.42
N LYS A 228 7.72 -11.83 4.17
CA LYS A 228 8.71 -11.54 3.12
C LYS A 228 9.36 -10.16 3.28
N ILE A 229 9.35 -9.59 4.50
CA ILE A 229 9.93 -8.28 4.76
C ILE A 229 11.43 -8.35 4.50
N GLU A 230 11.92 -7.45 3.65
CA GLU A 230 13.34 -7.30 3.37
C GLU A 230 13.96 -6.37 4.43
N ILE A 231 14.71 -6.97 5.35
CA ILE A 231 15.38 -6.25 6.42
C ILE A 231 16.81 -5.92 5.99
N ILE A 232 17.09 -4.63 5.88
CA ILE A 232 18.38 -4.07 5.44
C ILE A 232 19.10 -3.55 6.66
N GLU A 233 20.24 -4.14 6.99
CA GLU A 233 20.97 -3.82 8.22
C GLU A 233 21.98 -2.69 7.97
N VAL A 234 21.92 -1.64 8.79
CA VAL A 234 22.92 -0.56 8.81
C VAL A 234 23.56 -0.47 10.18
N GLY A 235 24.86 -0.19 10.22
CA GLY A 235 25.67 -0.26 11.43
C GLY A 235 25.85 1.09 12.13
N TYR A 236 26.10 1.05 13.44
CA TYR A 236 26.45 2.24 14.24
C TYR A 236 27.78 2.89 13.83
N GLY A 237 28.70 2.13 13.22
CA GLY A 237 29.93 2.69 12.63
C GLY A 237 29.63 3.64 11.47
N ASP A 238 28.76 3.24 10.54
CA ASP A 238 28.30 4.08 9.43
C ASP A 238 27.53 5.31 9.94
N LEU A 239 26.69 5.13 10.97
CA LEU A 239 26.04 6.26 11.65
C LEU A 239 27.06 7.29 12.12
N THR A 240 28.08 6.84 12.86
CA THR A 240 29.11 7.71 13.43
C THR A 240 29.83 8.49 12.33
N GLN A 241 30.19 7.83 11.25
CA GLN A 241 30.83 8.47 10.10
C GLN A 241 29.90 9.50 9.45
N ARG A 242 28.64 9.15 9.18
CA ARG A 242 27.66 10.04 8.56
C ARG A 242 27.36 11.26 9.42
N THR A 243 27.30 11.09 10.74
CA THR A 243 27.11 12.20 11.69
C THR A 243 28.29 13.16 11.66
N ARG A 244 29.53 12.67 11.72
CA ARG A 244 30.72 13.54 11.61
C ARG A 244 30.73 14.32 10.29
N SER A 245 30.45 13.64 9.18
CA SER A 245 30.37 14.29 7.87
C SER A 245 29.24 15.32 7.79
N ALA A 246 28.08 15.06 8.42
CA ALA A 246 26.96 16.00 8.46
C ALA A 246 27.27 17.23 9.32
N MET A 247 27.97 17.06 10.43
CA MET A 247 28.38 18.16 11.31
C MET A 247 29.48 19.04 10.70
N ALA A 248 30.36 18.45 9.87
CA ALA A 248 31.39 19.20 9.14
C ALA A 248 30.82 20.00 7.95
N ASP A 249 29.57 19.76 7.56
CA ASP A 249 28.89 20.47 6.48
C ASP A 249 27.98 21.57 7.04
N SER A 250 28.44 22.82 6.95
CA SER A 250 27.70 23.99 7.44
C SER A 250 26.31 24.14 6.81
N THR A 251 26.12 23.68 5.58
CA THR A 251 24.82 23.74 4.91
C THR A 251 23.82 22.75 5.50
N THR A 252 24.30 21.56 5.87
CA THR A 252 23.54 20.51 6.54
C THR A 252 23.18 20.91 7.98
N VAL A 253 24.14 21.48 8.72
CA VAL A 253 23.89 22.02 10.07
C VAL A 253 22.86 23.16 10.04
N SER A 254 23.06 24.15 9.17
CA SER A 254 22.13 25.28 8.99
C SER A 254 20.72 24.83 8.56
N ARG A 255 20.60 23.66 7.91
CA ARG A 255 19.31 23.05 7.59
C ARG A 255 18.64 22.47 8.83
N ALA A 256 19.37 21.69 9.62
CA ALA A 256 18.87 21.11 10.86
C ALA A 256 18.44 22.18 11.86
N GLU A 257 19.18 23.28 11.97
CA GLU A 257 18.82 24.43 12.82
C GLU A 257 17.50 25.06 12.41
N ARG A 258 17.29 25.30 11.10
CA ARG A 258 16.03 25.85 10.59
C ARG A 258 14.84 24.93 10.82
N TRP A 259 15.01 23.62 10.61
CA TRP A 259 13.95 22.65 10.93
C TRP A 259 13.66 22.61 12.43
N ALA A 260 14.69 22.70 13.28
CA ALA A 260 14.50 22.79 14.73
C ALA A 260 13.74 24.06 15.13
N GLU A 261 14.05 25.21 14.54
CA GLU A 261 13.33 26.47 14.78
C GLU A 261 11.87 26.38 14.36
N GLN A 262 11.62 25.88 13.15
CA GLN A 262 10.27 25.69 12.65
C GLN A 262 9.48 24.71 13.55
N TYR A 263 10.07 23.59 13.96
CA TYR A 263 9.47 22.66 14.92
C TYR A 263 9.13 23.33 16.26
N LEU A 264 10.05 24.13 16.82
CA LEU A 264 9.86 24.82 18.10
C LEU A 264 8.83 25.96 18.01
N SER A 265 8.58 26.49 16.81
CA SER A 265 7.55 27.51 16.57
C SER A 265 6.13 26.96 16.40
N LEU A 266 5.95 25.63 16.38
CA LEU A 266 4.63 25.03 16.28
C LEU A 266 3.74 25.45 17.47
N PRO A 267 2.44 25.68 17.27
CA PRO A 267 1.54 26.09 18.35
C PRO A 267 1.57 25.12 19.54
N ASN A 268 1.47 25.67 20.75
CA ASN A 268 1.48 24.90 22.00
C ASN A 268 2.78 24.11 22.25
N THR A 269 3.92 24.58 21.75
CA THR A 269 5.24 23.98 21.98
C THR A 269 6.02 24.72 23.05
N THR A 270 6.64 23.99 23.99
CA THR A 270 7.53 24.56 25.01
C THR A 270 8.81 23.74 25.07
N LEU A 271 9.95 24.41 24.94
CA LEU A 271 11.26 23.77 25.03
C LEU A 271 11.61 23.51 26.50
N MET A 272 11.80 22.23 26.86
CA MET A 272 12.13 21.77 28.21
C MET A 272 13.51 21.09 28.30
N THR A 273 14.36 21.33 27.31
CA THR A 273 15.71 20.77 27.16
C THR A 273 16.58 21.76 26.39
N ASP A 274 17.87 21.52 26.22
CA ASP A 274 18.72 22.39 25.40
C ASP A 274 18.33 22.32 23.92
N LYS A 275 18.28 23.48 23.25
CA LYS A 275 17.94 23.59 21.81
C LYS A 275 18.81 22.66 20.95
N GLN A 276 20.07 22.45 21.35
CA GLN A 276 21.01 21.61 20.62
C GLN A 276 20.53 20.16 20.49
N PHE A 277 19.82 19.61 21.48
CA PHE A 277 19.25 18.26 21.36
C PHE A 277 18.22 18.16 20.23
N VAL A 278 17.45 19.24 20.00
CA VAL A 278 16.47 19.31 18.92
C VAL A 278 17.18 19.40 17.56
N VAL A 279 18.24 20.21 17.45
CA VAL A 279 19.06 20.29 16.24
C VAL A 279 19.70 18.94 15.92
N ASN A 280 20.29 18.27 16.90
CA ASN A 280 20.90 16.96 16.72
C ASN A 280 19.87 15.90 16.31
N ALA A 281 18.63 15.97 16.81
CA ALA A 281 17.55 15.10 16.36
C ALA A 281 17.22 15.30 14.87
N PHE A 282 17.24 16.54 14.38
CA PHE A 282 17.07 16.83 12.95
C PHE A 282 18.25 16.39 12.08
N LEU A 283 19.48 16.42 12.61
CA LEU A 283 20.63 15.81 11.95
C LEU A 283 20.43 14.31 11.75
N LEU A 284 20.03 13.60 12.82
CA LEU A 284 19.73 12.16 12.75
C LEU A 284 18.54 11.86 11.83
N TYR A 285 17.51 12.69 11.86
CA TYR A 285 16.37 12.59 10.94
C TYR A 285 16.83 12.61 9.48
N GLY A 286 17.69 13.56 9.11
CA GLY A 286 18.21 13.67 7.75
C GLY A 286 19.03 12.43 7.34
N ILE A 287 19.88 11.93 8.23
CA ILE A 287 20.67 10.70 8.00
C ILE A 287 19.76 9.47 7.86
N ALA A 288 18.75 9.32 8.71
CA ALA A 288 17.79 8.23 8.62
C ALA A 288 17.03 8.27 7.28
N LYS A 289 16.62 9.47 6.85
CA LYS A 289 15.98 9.66 5.54
C LYS A 289 16.92 9.37 4.37
N ASP A 290 18.22 9.66 4.49
CA ASP A 290 19.21 9.27 3.48
C ASP A 290 19.26 7.76 3.32
N TRP A 291 19.40 7.00 4.43
CA TRP A 291 19.37 5.53 4.33
C TRP A 291 18.07 4.99 3.76
N MET A 292 16.92 5.55 4.17
CA MET A 292 15.63 5.14 3.61
C MET A 292 15.58 5.38 2.09
N SER A 293 16.05 6.53 1.61
CA SER A 293 16.11 6.85 0.19
C SER A 293 17.10 5.97 -0.58
N GLU A 294 18.33 5.82 -0.07
CA GLU A 294 19.39 4.97 -0.65
C GLU A 294 18.95 3.52 -0.81
N ASN A 295 18.15 3.04 0.14
CA ASN A 295 17.70 1.65 0.18
C ASN A 295 16.28 1.47 -0.37
N ASN A 296 15.64 2.50 -0.93
CA ASN A 296 14.25 2.46 -1.37
C ASN A 296 13.31 1.83 -0.31
N ALA A 297 13.49 2.21 0.95
CA ALA A 297 12.81 1.62 2.09
C ALA A 297 11.75 2.58 2.65
N PRO A 298 10.46 2.19 2.70
CA PRO A 298 9.40 2.99 3.29
C PRO A 298 9.45 3.05 4.83
N ALA A 299 10.22 2.17 5.47
CA ALA A 299 10.29 2.03 6.92
C ALA A 299 11.73 2.04 7.46
N PHE A 300 11.88 2.48 8.70
CA PHE A 300 13.13 2.53 9.44
C PHE A 300 12.91 2.07 10.88
N THR A 301 13.86 1.33 11.45
CA THR A 301 13.85 0.91 12.85
C THR A 301 15.24 0.99 13.45
N ILE A 302 15.31 1.06 14.79
CA ILE A 302 16.54 1.23 15.56
C ILE A 302 16.57 0.22 16.69
N ARG A 303 17.68 -0.50 16.80
CA ARG A 303 17.98 -1.39 17.94
C ARG A 303 18.97 -0.71 18.87
N ASN A 304 18.84 -0.86 20.18
CA ASN A 304 19.73 -0.25 21.20
C ASN A 304 19.68 1.30 21.24
N CYS A 305 18.51 1.90 20.96
CA CYS A 305 18.34 3.35 20.94
C CYS A 305 18.73 4.02 22.28
N MET A 306 18.31 3.47 23.42
CA MET A 306 18.57 4.06 24.73
C MET A 306 20.04 3.99 25.17
N SER A 307 20.76 2.93 24.78
CA SER A 307 22.12 2.66 25.27
C SER A 307 23.21 3.14 24.31
N THR A 308 22.89 3.35 23.04
CA THR A 308 23.89 3.63 22.00
C THR A 308 23.58 4.92 21.26
N LEU A 309 22.33 5.11 20.83
CA LEU A 309 21.96 6.31 20.05
C LEU A 309 21.86 7.56 20.93
N LEU A 310 21.11 7.51 22.04
CA LEU A 310 20.87 8.69 22.88
C LEU A 310 22.13 9.26 23.55
N PRO A 311 23.03 8.44 24.16
CA PRO A 311 24.28 8.95 24.70
C PRO A 311 25.20 9.51 23.59
N GLY A 312 25.23 8.84 22.44
CA GLY A 312 26.00 9.30 21.29
C GLY A 312 25.47 10.58 20.65
N VAL A 313 24.27 11.06 21.03
CA VAL A 313 23.68 12.34 20.59
C VAL A 313 23.94 13.46 21.59
N SER A 314 24.04 13.14 22.89
CA SER A 314 24.46 14.08 23.93
C SER A 314 25.94 14.42 23.85
N ASP A 315 26.75 13.46 23.42
CA ASP A 315 28.22 13.62 23.32
C ASP A 315 28.65 14.24 21.97
N LEU A 316 27.69 14.61 21.10
CA LEU A 316 27.95 15.43 19.90
C LEU A 316 28.14 16.89 20.33
N GLU A 317 29.16 17.16 21.13
CA GLU A 317 29.63 18.51 21.33
C GLU A 317 30.19 18.99 19.97
N LEU A 318 29.52 19.99 19.39
CA LEU A 318 30.12 20.85 18.38
C LEU A 318 31.28 21.55 19.08
N THR A 319 32.47 20.95 19.02
CA THR A 319 33.71 21.69 19.31
C THR A 319 33.74 22.88 18.37
N GLN A 320 33.45 24.05 18.93
CA GLN A 320 33.66 25.36 18.32
C GLN A 320 35.13 25.57 17.99
#